data_AF-A0A1A6FYP8-F1
#
_entry.id   AF-A0A1A6FYP8-F1
#
_cell.length_a   1.000
_cell.length_b   1.000
_cell.length_c   1.000
_cell.angle_alpha   90.00
_cell.angle_beta   90.00
_cell.angle_gamma   90.00
#
_symmetry.space_group_name_H-M   'P 1'
#
loop_
_entity.id
_entity.type
_entity.pdbx_description
1 polymer ?
#
loop_
_entity_poly.entity_id
_entity_poly.type
_entity_poly.pdbx_seq_one_letter_code
_entity_poly.pdbx_strand_id
1 'polypeptide(L)'
;MVFVATHGCSQRDLTVSFQGAFLVQQVGKWKDKSLQMKYYVWPRMCPETEEQEDDHLSIVTLEEAPFVIVESVDPLSGTCMRNTVPCQKRIISENKTDEEPGYIKKCCKGFCIDILKKISKSVKFTYDLYLVTNGKHGKKINGTWNGMIGEVVMKRAYMAVGSLTINEERSEVVDFSVPFIETGISVMVSRSNGTVSPSAFLEPFSADVWVMMFVMLLIVSAVAVFVFEYFSPVGYNRCLADGREPGGPSFTIGKAIWLLWGLVFNNSVPVQNPKGTTSKIMVSVWAFFAVIFLASYTANLAAFMIQEEYVDQVSGLSDKK
;
A
#
# COMPACT_ATOMS: atom_id res chain seq x y z
N MET A 1 19.87 -1.57 1.43
CA MET A 1 20.99 -2.40 0.95
C MET A 1 22.10 -1.49 0.53
N VAL A 2 23.14 -1.45 1.34
CA VAL A 2 24.31 -0.65 1.06
C VAL A 2 25.52 -1.50 1.42
N PHE A 3 26.47 -1.58 0.49
CA PHE A 3 27.68 -2.36 0.63
C PHE A 3 28.79 -1.53 1.27
N VAL A 4 29.55 -2.17 2.16
CA VAL A 4 30.75 -1.66 2.85
C VAL A 4 31.93 -2.54 2.40
N ALA A 5 33.14 -1.98 2.24
CA ALA A 5 34.37 -2.71 1.86
C ALA A 5 35.66 -1.92 2.25
N THR A 6 36.84 -2.57 2.25
CA THR A 6 38.17 -1.98 2.59
C THR A 6 39.30 -2.60 1.72
N HIS A 7 40.38 -1.88 1.38
CA HIS A 7 41.32 -2.20 0.25
C HIS A 7 42.86 -2.30 0.55
N GLY A 8 43.62 -3.13 -0.23
CA GLY A 8 45.04 -2.92 -0.67
C GLY A 8 46.16 -3.91 -0.22
N CYS A 9 47.35 -4.07 -0.88
CA CYS A 9 47.84 -3.64 -2.23
C CYS A 9 49.30 -4.12 -2.66
N SER A 10 49.48 -4.71 -3.86
CA SER A 10 50.65 -4.66 -4.82
C SER A 10 52.02 -5.42 -4.65
N GLN A 11 52.19 -6.50 -5.45
CA GLN A 11 53.26 -6.82 -6.46
C GLN A 11 54.79 -6.95 -6.10
N ARG A 12 55.41 -8.15 -6.32
CA ARG A 12 56.64 -8.44 -7.15
C ARG A 12 57.28 -9.86 -6.99
N ASP A 13 57.49 -10.54 -8.13
CA ASP A 13 58.58 -11.44 -8.57
C ASP A 13 59.25 -12.57 -7.72
N LEU A 14 59.37 -13.72 -8.41
CA LEU A 14 60.46 -14.73 -8.47
C LEU A 14 60.35 -16.14 -7.81
N THR A 15 60.83 -17.10 -8.60
CA THR A 15 60.65 -18.56 -8.58
C THR A 15 61.58 -19.33 -7.62
N VAL A 16 61.09 -20.35 -6.91
CA VAL A 16 61.90 -21.53 -6.48
C VAL A 16 61.05 -22.83 -6.47
N SER A 17 61.69 -23.95 -6.85
CA SER A 17 61.15 -25.33 -6.89
C SER A 17 61.12 -26.01 -5.51
N PHE A 18 60.25 -27.01 -5.32
CA PHE A 18 60.20 -27.85 -4.11
C PHE A 18 60.44 -29.35 -4.38
N GLN A 19 61.11 -30.00 -3.43
CA GLN A 19 61.48 -31.41 -3.45
C GLN A 19 61.18 -32.02 -2.06
N GLY A 20 60.45 -33.14 -1.97
CA GLY A 20 60.47 -34.00 -0.77
C GLY A 20 59.11 -34.41 -0.15
N ALA A 21 58.87 -35.73 -0.16
CA ALA A 21 58.01 -36.53 0.73
C ALA A 21 56.47 -36.27 0.81
N PHE A 22 55.69 -37.30 0.47
CA PHE A 22 54.25 -37.36 0.73
C PHE A 22 53.96 -37.95 2.11
N LEU A 23 53.17 -37.25 2.93
CA LEU A 23 52.57 -37.74 4.18
C LEU A 23 51.05 -37.79 4.04
N VAL A 24 50.43 -38.90 4.43
CA VAL A 24 48.97 -39.06 4.41
C VAL A 24 48.37 -38.53 5.71
N GLN A 25 47.50 -37.52 5.63
CA GLN A 25 46.82 -36.93 6.79
C GLN A 25 45.31 -37.20 6.74
N GLN A 26 44.71 -37.54 7.90
CA GLN A 26 43.26 -37.75 7.98
C GLN A 26 42.50 -36.41 7.95
N VAL A 27 41.87 -36.11 6.82
CA VAL A 27 41.12 -34.87 6.57
C VAL A 27 39.64 -34.92 6.98
N GLY A 28 39.11 -36.08 7.37
CA GLY A 28 37.73 -36.23 7.81
C GLY A 28 37.36 -37.65 8.25
N LYS A 29 36.12 -37.80 8.73
CA LYS A 29 35.48 -39.06 9.12
C LYS A 29 34.06 -39.08 8.54
N TRP A 30 33.75 -40.09 7.74
CA TRP A 30 32.40 -40.37 7.27
C TRP A 30 31.81 -41.50 8.10
N LYS A 31 30.64 -41.28 8.72
CA LYS A 31 29.94 -42.31 9.51
C LYS A 31 28.44 -42.03 9.50
N ASP A 32 27.62 -43.07 9.38
CA ASP A 32 26.15 -43.00 9.55
C ASP A 32 25.47 -41.91 8.69
N LYS A 33 25.88 -41.80 7.41
CA LYS A 33 25.48 -40.77 6.43
C LYS A 33 25.88 -39.32 6.78
N SER A 34 26.69 -39.13 7.81
CA SER A 34 27.25 -37.85 8.25
C SER A 34 28.72 -37.72 7.84
N LEU A 35 29.07 -36.59 7.23
CA LEU A 35 30.45 -36.21 6.93
C LEU A 35 30.96 -35.22 7.98
N GLN A 36 31.94 -35.64 8.78
CA GLN A 36 32.69 -34.76 9.67
C GLN A 36 34.06 -34.46 9.04
N MET A 37 34.18 -33.31 8.39
CA MET A 37 35.46 -32.84 7.85
C MET A 37 36.28 -32.16 8.94
N LYS A 38 37.61 -32.37 8.94
CA LYS A 38 38.55 -31.65 9.81
C LYS A 38 38.83 -30.23 9.31
N TYR A 39 38.74 -30.03 7.99
CA TYR A 39 38.88 -28.75 7.32
C TYR A 39 37.71 -28.56 6.35
N TYR A 40 37.06 -27.40 6.37
CA TYR A 40 35.90 -27.09 5.51
C TYR A 40 36.32 -26.69 4.09
N VAL A 41 37.55 -26.20 3.92
CA VAL A 41 38.24 -25.99 2.64
C VAL A 41 39.49 -26.87 2.62
N TRP A 42 39.80 -27.47 1.46
CA TRP A 42 41.07 -28.20 1.26
C TRP A 42 42.19 -27.13 1.16
N PRO A 43 43.18 -27.07 2.08
CA PRO A 43 44.29 -26.12 1.98
C PRO A 43 45.13 -26.40 0.73
N ARG A 44 44.87 -25.71 -0.38
CA ARG A 44 45.64 -25.86 -1.62
C ARG A 44 47.10 -25.53 -1.33
N MET A 45 47.93 -26.57 -1.20
CA MET A 45 49.38 -26.46 -1.24
C MET A 45 49.85 -26.18 -2.68
N CYS A 46 49.41 -25.04 -3.19
CA CYS A 46 50.18 -24.29 -4.18
C CYS A 46 51.33 -23.62 -3.42
N PRO A 47 52.55 -23.53 -3.98
CA PRO A 47 53.61 -22.75 -3.36
C PRO A 47 53.14 -21.30 -3.22
N GLU A 48 53.37 -20.68 -2.06
CA GLU A 48 52.98 -19.29 -1.77
C GLU A 48 53.55 -18.34 -2.82
N THR A 49 52.71 -17.99 -3.80
CA THR A 49 53.03 -17.07 -4.88
C THR A 49 51.77 -16.28 -5.19
N GLU A 50 51.92 -14.96 -5.09
CA GLU A 50 50.86 -13.95 -5.08
C GLU A 50 49.97 -13.97 -3.82
N GLU A 51 49.72 -12.78 -3.25
CA GLU A 51 48.58 -12.53 -2.38
C GLU A 51 47.31 -12.71 -3.25
N GLN A 52 46.87 -13.95 -3.43
CA GLN A 52 45.59 -14.22 -4.03
C GLN A 52 44.53 -13.67 -3.07
N GLU A 53 44.03 -12.47 -3.37
CA GLU A 53 42.92 -11.84 -2.65
C GLU A 53 41.82 -12.89 -2.53
N ASP A 54 41.51 -13.33 -1.29
CA ASP A 54 40.54 -14.40 -1.08
C ASP A 54 39.20 -13.94 -1.65
N ASP A 55 38.81 -14.47 -2.81
CA ASP A 55 37.54 -14.27 -3.50
C ASP A 55 36.34 -14.83 -2.69
N HIS A 56 36.44 -14.88 -1.36
CA HIS A 56 35.47 -15.41 -0.43
C HIS A 56 35.15 -14.41 0.69
N LEU A 57 33.99 -13.73 0.56
CA LEU A 57 33.58 -12.67 1.46
C LEU A 57 32.59 -13.17 2.53
N SER A 58 32.90 -12.92 3.81
CA SER A 58 31.94 -13.05 4.91
C SER A 58 30.95 -11.88 4.92
N ILE A 59 29.67 -12.17 4.71
CA ILE A 59 28.60 -11.17 4.58
C ILE A 59 27.57 -11.32 5.70
N VAL A 60 27.32 -10.23 6.43
CA VAL A 60 26.32 -10.18 7.50
C VAL A 60 24.98 -9.65 6.98
N THR A 61 23.88 -10.28 7.38
CA THR A 61 22.50 -9.88 7.05
C THR A 61 21.59 -9.90 8.28
N LEU A 62 20.42 -9.26 8.15
CA LEU A 62 19.35 -9.23 9.15
C LEU A 62 18.06 -9.77 8.54
N GLU A 63 17.23 -10.41 9.35
CA GLU A 63 15.89 -10.91 9.01
C GLU A 63 14.89 -9.75 9.04
N GLU A 64 14.41 -9.30 7.87
CA GLU A 64 13.47 -8.20 7.72
C GLU A 64 12.69 -8.33 6.39
N ALA A 65 11.40 -8.68 6.47
CA ALA A 65 10.55 -8.81 5.29
C ALA A 65 10.15 -7.42 4.74
N PRO A 66 10.09 -7.20 3.41
CA PRO A 66 10.28 -8.18 2.32
C PRO A 66 11.74 -8.32 1.83
N PHE A 67 12.70 -7.63 2.44
CA PHE A 67 14.07 -7.51 1.94
C PHE A 67 14.89 -8.80 2.11
N VAL A 68 14.79 -9.44 3.28
CA VAL A 68 15.47 -10.68 3.65
C VAL A 68 14.52 -11.51 4.52
N ILE A 69 14.07 -12.63 3.98
CA ILE A 69 13.18 -13.60 4.61
C ILE A 69 14.01 -14.85 4.93
N VAL A 70 13.89 -15.36 6.16
CA VAL A 70 14.63 -16.54 6.63
C VAL A 70 13.67 -17.71 6.80
N GLU A 71 13.99 -18.83 6.15
CA GLU A 71 13.22 -20.07 6.23
C GLU A 71 14.08 -21.20 6.82
N SER A 72 13.43 -22.21 7.38
CA SER A 72 14.08 -23.46 7.74
C SER A 72 14.49 -24.25 6.49
N VAL A 73 15.60 -24.97 6.61
CA VAL A 73 16.01 -26.00 5.65
C VAL A 73 14.91 -27.07 5.56
N ASP A 74 14.72 -27.65 4.37
CA ASP A 74 13.76 -28.74 4.16
C ASP A 74 14.13 -29.98 5.01
N PRO A 75 13.25 -30.49 5.90
CA PRO A 75 13.55 -31.62 6.78
C PRO A 75 13.92 -32.92 6.05
N LEU A 76 13.44 -33.11 4.82
CA LEU A 76 13.67 -34.32 4.02
C LEU A 76 15.01 -34.25 3.26
N SER A 77 15.28 -33.11 2.62
CA SER A 77 16.43 -32.93 1.73
C SER A 77 17.68 -32.39 2.43
N GLY A 78 17.56 -31.85 3.65
CA GLY A 78 18.67 -31.24 4.39
C GLY A 78 19.35 -30.05 3.66
N THR A 79 18.68 -29.50 2.64
CA THR A 79 19.22 -28.49 1.71
C THR A 79 18.20 -27.39 1.44
N CYS A 80 18.69 -26.26 0.92
CA CYS A 80 17.88 -25.09 0.64
C CYS A 80 17.18 -25.17 -0.73
N MET A 81 15.94 -24.69 -0.79
CA MET A 81 15.14 -24.73 -2.02
C MET A 81 15.75 -23.88 -3.14
N ARG A 82 15.45 -24.24 -4.39
CA ARG A 82 15.87 -23.47 -5.58
C ARG A 82 15.43 -22.01 -5.42
N ASN A 83 16.34 -21.09 -5.76
CA ASN A 83 16.30 -19.64 -5.53
C ASN A 83 16.69 -19.13 -4.14
N THR A 84 16.66 -19.92 -3.08
CA THR A 84 17.18 -19.51 -1.76
C THR A 84 18.70 -19.69 -1.66
N VAL A 85 19.34 -18.96 -0.74
CA VAL A 85 20.79 -19.02 -0.45
C VAL A 85 20.97 -19.58 0.96
N PRO A 86 21.86 -20.57 1.20
CA PRO A 86 22.14 -21.04 2.55
C PRO A 86 22.74 -19.90 3.39
N CYS A 87 22.22 -19.72 4.60
CA CYS A 87 22.71 -18.73 5.54
C CYS A 87 22.83 -19.32 6.95
N GLN A 88 23.82 -18.87 7.71
CA GLN A 88 24.10 -19.40 9.05
C GLN A 88 23.49 -18.51 10.14
N LYS A 89 22.80 -19.11 11.12
CA LYS A 89 22.37 -18.42 12.35
C LYS A 89 23.12 -19.03 13.53
N ARG A 90 23.99 -18.24 14.16
CA ARG A 90 24.72 -18.62 15.37
C ARG A 90 23.74 -18.69 16.56
N ILE A 91 23.66 -19.84 17.22
CA ILE A 91 22.99 -19.98 18.51
C ILE A 91 23.95 -19.47 19.59
N ILE A 92 23.44 -18.65 20.50
CA ILE A 92 24.09 -18.40 21.78
C ILE A 92 23.34 -19.27 22.79
N SER A 93 23.98 -20.35 23.25
CA SER A 93 23.48 -21.14 24.37
C SER A 93 23.86 -20.44 25.65
N GLU A 94 22.88 -19.95 26.41
CA GLU A 94 23.14 -19.26 27.69
C GLU A 94 23.66 -20.21 28.79
N ASN A 95 23.55 -21.53 28.58
CA ASN A 95 23.74 -22.55 29.62
C ASN A 95 25.03 -23.39 29.53
N LYS A 96 25.96 -23.09 28.61
CA LYS A 96 27.28 -23.77 28.56
C LYS A 96 28.40 -22.82 28.12
N THR A 97 29.39 -22.64 28.98
CA THR A 97 30.58 -21.81 28.75
C THR A 97 31.61 -22.42 27.81
N ASP A 98 31.57 -23.75 27.60
CA ASP A 98 32.69 -24.52 27.01
C ASP A 98 32.31 -25.36 25.78
N GLU A 99 31.10 -25.20 25.23
CA GLU A 99 30.74 -25.82 23.94
C GLU A 99 30.83 -24.79 22.80
N GLU A 100 31.44 -25.19 21.68
CA GLU A 100 31.55 -24.35 20.49
C GLU A 100 30.18 -23.81 20.07
N PRO A 101 30.07 -22.53 19.66
CA PRO A 101 28.78 -21.92 19.36
C PRO A 101 28.11 -22.64 18.18
N GLY A 102 27.02 -23.35 18.46
CA GLY A 102 26.29 -24.10 17.44
C GLY A 102 25.76 -23.20 16.33
N TYR A 103 26.02 -23.56 15.07
CA TYR A 103 25.49 -22.85 13.90
C TYR A 103 24.32 -23.62 13.30
N ILE A 104 23.14 -23.00 13.22
CA ILE A 104 22.00 -23.55 12.49
C ILE A 104 22.06 -23.06 11.05
N LYS A 105 22.06 -24.00 10.09
CA LYS A 105 21.83 -23.69 8.67
C LYS A 105 20.37 -23.31 8.46
N LYS A 106 20.14 -22.18 7.80
CA LYS A 106 18.86 -21.63 7.38
C LYS A 106 18.93 -21.31 5.88
N CYS A 107 17.79 -20.97 5.29
CA CYS A 107 17.70 -20.58 3.90
C CYS A 107 17.19 -19.14 3.82
N CYS A 108 18.03 -18.23 3.31
CA CYS A 108 17.71 -16.82 3.16
C CYS A 108 17.23 -16.55 1.72
N LYS A 109 16.20 -15.72 1.57
CA LYS A 109 15.64 -15.27 0.29
C LYS A 109 15.16 -13.83 0.38
N GLY A 110 14.77 -13.23 -0.74
CA GLY A 110 14.20 -11.88 -0.80
C GLY A 110 15.08 -10.91 -1.57
N PHE A 111 14.58 -9.69 -1.71
CA PHE A 111 15.09 -8.69 -2.64
C PHE A 111 16.61 -8.42 -2.51
N CYS A 112 17.12 -8.29 -1.27
CA CYS A 112 18.55 -8.05 -1.07
C CYS A 112 19.40 -9.28 -1.42
N ILE A 113 18.89 -10.49 -1.18
CA ILE A 113 19.61 -11.74 -1.47
C ILE A 113 19.73 -11.96 -2.99
N ASP A 114 18.69 -11.63 -3.75
CA ASP A 114 18.72 -11.74 -5.21
C ASP A 114 19.68 -10.71 -5.85
N ILE A 115 19.75 -9.49 -5.33
CA ILE A 115 20.76 -8.50 -5.73
C ILE A 115 22.18 -9.00 -5.42
N LEU A 116 22.43 -9.46 -4.19
CA LEU A 116 23.74 -10.00 -3.79
C LEU A 116 24.18 -11.14 -4.72
N LYS A 117 23.27 -12.07 -5.01
CA LYS A 117 23.48 -13.20 -5.93
C LYS A 117 23.74 -12.75 -7.38
N LYS A 118 23.15 -11.64 -7.82
CA LYS A 118 23.43 -11.05 -9.14
C LYS A 118 24.80 -10.39 -9.20
N ILE A 119 25.18 -9.67 -8.14
CA ILE A 119 26.48 -8.99 -8.02
C ILE A 119 27.62 -10.00 -7.91
N SER A 120 27.51 -11.01 -7.03
CA SER A 120 28.47 -12.12 -6.93
C SER A 120 28.70 -12.80 -8.29
N LYS A 121 27.63 -13.05 -9.08
CA LYS A 121 27.77 -13.62 -10.43
C LYS A 121 28.43 -12.68 -11.45
N SER A 122 28.29 -11.36 -11.26
CA SER A 122 28.84 -10.36 -12.19
C SER A 122 30.31 -10.05 -11.91
N VAL A 123 30.67 -9.98 -10.63
CA VAL A 123 32.03 -9.68 -10.14
C VAL A 123 32.87 -10.96 -9.95
N LYS A 124 32.21 -12.12 -9.83
CA LYS A 124 32.76 -13.48 -9.69
C LYS A 124 33.34 -13.87 -8.32
N PHE A 125 33.03 -13.14 -7.25
CA PHE A 125 33.35 -13.58 -5.89
C PHE A 125 32.37 -14.62 -5.34
N THR A 126 32.86 -15.46 -4.44
CA THR A 126 32.10 -16.35 -3.56
C THR A 126 31.86 -15.66 -2.21
N TYR A 127 30.85 -16.10 -1.46
CA TYR A 127 30.51 -15.49 -0.17
C TYR A 127 29.81 -16.46 0.77
N ASP A 128 30.04 -16.28 2.07
CA ASP A 128 29.31 -16.95 3.14
C ASP A 128 28.38 -15.94 3.83
N LEU A 129 27.09 -16.25 3.85
CA LEU A 129 26.04 -15.38 4.39
C LEU A 129 25.68 -15.82 5.81
N TYR A 130 25.69 -14.88 6.77
CA TYR A 130 25.27 -15.16 8.14
C TYR A 130 24.34 -14.08 8.71
N LEU A 131 23.47 -14.52 9.62
CA LEU A 131 22.50 -13.67 10.31
C LEU A 131 23.14 -13.06 11.56
N VAL A 132 22.98 -11.75 11.74
CA VAL A 132 23.45 -11.03 12.93
C VAL A 132 22.84 -11.62 14.21
N THR A 133 23.69 -11.95 15.19
CA THR A 133 23.31 -12.57 16.48
C THR A 133 22.29 -11.74 17.25
N ASN A 134 22.47 -10.42 17.27
CA ASN A 134 21.69 -9.49 18.08
C ASN A 134 20.35 -9.05 17.47
N GLY A 135 20.02 -9.47 16.23
CA GLY A 135 18.77 -9.09 15.55
C GLY A 135 18.54 -7.59 15.36
N LYS A 136 19.60 -6.78 15.28
CA LYS A 136 19.55 -5.30 15.21
C LYS A 136 20.46 -4.77 14.11
N HIS A 137 20.04 -3.72 13.40
CA HIS A 137 20.85 -3.05 12.37
C HIS A 137 22.14 -2.44 12.95
N GLY A 138 22.02 -1.77 14.10
CA GLY A 138 23.16 -1.21 14.82
C GLY A 138 22.93 0.19 15.35
N LYS A 139 23.33 0.39 16.59
CA LYS A 139 23.34 1.66 17.33
C LYS A 139 24.61 1.75 18.17
N LYS A 140 25.18 2.94 18.30
CA LYS A 140 26.29 3.24 19.22
C LYS A 140 25.78 3.19 20.67
N ILE A 141 26.39 2.35 21.50
CA ILE A 141 26.10 2.25 22.94
C ILE A 141 27.43 2.32 23.67
N ASN A 142 27.59 3.30 24.57
CA ASN A 142 28.81 3.52 25.36
C ASN A 142 30.08 3.58 24.49
N GLY A 143 30.00 4.21 23.32
CA GLY A 143 31.09 4.33 22.34
C GLY A 143 31.23 3.15 21.37
N THR A 144 30.69 1.97 21.70
CA THR A 144 30.82 0.75 20.89
C THR A 144 29.60 0.54 19.98
N TRP A 145 29.84 0.12 18.74
CA TRP A 145 28.77 -0.26 17.81
C TRP A 145 28.28 -1.69 18.05
N ASN A 146 26.96 -1.87 18.04
CA ASN A 146 26.32 -3.18 18.08
C ASN A 146 25.65 -3.55 16.75
N GLY A 147 25.02 -4.73 16.70
CA GLY A 147 24.23 -5.17 15.56
C GLY A 147 25.07 -5.39 14.29
N MET A 148 24.44 -5.24 13.13
CA MET A 148 25.06 -5.44 11.82
C MET A 148 26.25 -4.50 11.58
N ILE A 149 26.13 -3.21 11.97
CA ILE A 149 27.25 -2.25 11.93
C ILE A 149 28.42 -2.74 12.80
N GLY A 150 28.15 -3.20 14.03
CA GLY A 150 29.17 -3.68 14.96
C GLY A 150 29.99 -4.86 14.39
N GLU A 151 29.36 -5.80 13.69
CA GLU A 151 30.05 -6.92 13.05
C GLU A 151 31.01 -6.47 11.93
N VAL A 152 30.66 -5.43 11.16
CA VAL A 152 31.55 -4.87 10.12
C VAL A 152 32.69 -4.05 10.75
N VAL A 153 32.40 -3.19 11.73
CA VAL A 153 33.41 -2.39 12.45
C VAL A 153 34.41 -3.28 13.19
N MET A 154 33.98 -4.43 13.72
CA MET A 154 34.85 -5.44 14.33
C MET A 154 35.53 -6.37 13.31
N LYS A 155 35.43 -6.10 12.00
CA LYS A 155 35.98 -6.90 10.89
C LYS A 155 35.59 -8.40 10.92
N ARG A 156 34.39 -8.71 11.41
CA ARG A 156 33.81 -10.08 11.38
C ARG A 156 33.05 -10.36 10.08
N ALA A 157 32.52 -9.31 9.47
CA ALA A 157 32.06 -9.31 8.08
C ALA A 157 32.84 -8.25 7.31
N TYR A 158 33.16 -8.55 6.05
CA TYR A 158 33.66 -7.54 5.12
C TYR A 158 32.55 -6.60 4.65
N MET A 159 31.31 -7.11 4.61
CA MET A 159 30.20 -6.47 3.93
C MET A 159 28.88 -6.73 4.68
N ALA A 160 28.05 -5.70 4.79
CA ALA A 160 26.70 -5.78 5.34
C ALA A 160 25.65 -5.75 4.22
N VAL A 161 24.57 -6.53 4.37
CA VAL A 161 23.48 -6.62 3.40
C VAL A 161 22.13 -6.60 4.11
N GLY A 162 21.26 -5.67 3.72
CA GLY A 162 19.89 -5.57 4.24
C GLY A 162 19.32 -4.15 4.15
N SER A 163 18.19 -3.92 4.80
CA SER A 163 17.47 -2.64 4.94
C SER A 163 18.17 -1.67 5.91
N LEU A 164 19.45 -1.41 5.68
CA LEU A 164 20.24 -0.45 6.45
C LEU A 164 20.04 0.98 5.94
N THR A 165 19.50 1.85 6.79
CA THR A 165 19.37 3.31 6.55
C THR A 165 20.74 4.00 6.66
N ILE A 166 21.05 4.84 5.69
CA ILE A 166 22.19 5.78 5.72
C ILE A 166 21.91 6.85 6.78
N ASN A 167 22.88 7.11 7.65
CA ASN A 167 22.81 8.15 8.67
C ASN A 167 24.22 8.71 8.90
N GLU A 168 24.36 9.99 9.22
CA GLU A 168 25.63 10.67 9.46
C GLU A 168 26.50 9.90 10.46
N GLU A 169 25.97 9.60 11.65
CA GLU A 169 26.65 8.82 12.70
C GLU A 169 27.16 7.45 12.22
N ARG A 170 26.48 6.81 11.25
CA ARG A 170 26.91 5.53 10.69
C ARG A 170 27.97 5.72 9.60
N SER A 171 27.86 6.79 8.80
CA SER A 171 28.79 7.11 7.73
C SER A 171 30.18 7.54 8.24
N GLU A 172 30.30 7.94 9.51
CA GLU A 172 31.60 8.13 10.18
C GLU A 172 32.42 6.84 10.36
N VAL A 173 31.78 5.66 10.36
CA VAL A 173 32.43 4.38 10.75
C VAL A 173 32.36 3.28 9.70
N VAL A 174 31.47 3.41 8.71
CA VAL A 174 31.37 2.49 7.56
C VAL A 174 31.04 3.28 6.29
N ASP A 175 31.69 2.91 5.19
CA ASP A 175 31.43 3.48 3.87
C ASP A 175 30.10 2.98 3.29
N PHE A 176 29.34 3.90 2.68
CA PHE A 176 28.03 3.60 2.09
C PHE A 176 28.07 3.70 0.56
N SER A 177 27.83 2.57 -0.13
CA SER A 177 27.42 2.55 -1.55
C SER A 177 26.14 3.34 -1.84
N VAL A 178 25.94 3.71 -3.10
CA VAL A 178 24.74 4.42 -3.61
C VAL A 178 23.44 3.66 -3.23
N PRO A 179 22.38 4.35 -2.76
CA PRO A 179 21.08 3.74 -2.51
C PRO A 179 20.36 3.35 -3.82
N PHE A 180 19.55 2.30 -3.74
CA PHE A 180 18.84 1.64 -4.86
C PHE A 180 17.31 1.66 -4.66
N ILE A 181 16.84 2.02 -3.46
CA ILE A 181 15.45 2.35 -3.13
C ILE A 181 15.49 3.55 -2.19
N GLU A 182 14.71 4.58 -2.49
CA GLU A 182 14.44 5.68 -1.58
C GLU A 182 13.21 5.33 -0.72
N THR A 183 13.40 5.22 0.60
CA THR A 183 12.31 4.99 1.56
C THR A 183 12.14 6.21 2.46
N GLY A 184 10.94 6.80 2.47
CA GLY A 184 10.58 7.86 3.42
C GLY A 184 9.95 7.31 4.71
N ILE A 185 9.82 8.18 5.70
CA ILE A 185 8.99 7.92 6.90
C ILE A 185 7.54 8.22 6.52
N SER A 186 6.62 7.29 6.81
CA SER A 186 5.18 7.46 6.61
C SER A 186 4.41 6.90 7.80
N VAL A 187 3.21 7.43 8.05
CA VAL A 187 2.31 7.00 9.12
C VAL A 187 1.23 6.10 8.51
N MET A 188 1.07 4.89 9.06
CA MET A 188 0.02 3.96 8.65
C MET A 188 -1.13 4.03 9.66
N VAL A 189 -2.32 4.41 9.18
CA VAL A 189 -3.55 4.46 9.99
C VAL A 189 -4.58 3.45 9.47
N SER A 190 -5.44 2.97 10.37
CA SER A 190 -6.59 2.14 9.99
C SER A 190 -7.65 2.98 9.30
N ARG A 191 -8.12 2.55 8.13
CA ARG A 191 -9.31 3.11 7.48
C ARG A 191 -10.51 3.02 8.44
N SER A 192 -11.06 4.16 8.86
CA SER A 192 -12.44 4.20 9.38
C SER A 192 -13.42 4.19 8.21
N ASN A 193 -14.41 3.32 8.26
CA ASN A 193 -15.54 3.41 7.36
C ASN A 193 -16.33 4.67 7.71
N GLY A 194 -16.46 5.60 6.76
CA GLY A 194 -17.29 6.79 6.94
C GLY A 194 -18.75 6.39 7.16
N THR A 195 -19.36 6.85 8.24
CA THR A 195 -20.80 6.70 8.45
C THR A 195 -21.50 7.76 7.61
N VAL A 196 -22.31 7.35 6.63
CA VAL A 196 -23.11 8.29 5.84
C VAL A 196 -24.01 9.12 6.77
N SER A 197 -23.86 10.44 6.73
CA SER A 197 -24.70 11.34 7.53
C SER A 197 -26.15 11.27 7.04
N PRO A 198 -27.16 11.30 7.93
CA PRO A 198 -28.57 11.42 7.52
C PRO A 198 -28.88 12.64 6.65
N SER A 199 -28.01 13.67 6.65
CA SER A 199 -28.12 14.86 5.79
C SER A 199 -27.73 14.61 4.31
N ALA A 200 -27.03 13.51 4.00
CA ALA A 200 -26.56 13.14 2.67
C ALA A 200 -27.67 13.07 1.60
N PHE A 201 -28.94 12.96 2.00
CA PHE A 201 -30.10 12.99 1.10
C PHE A 201 -30.35 14.36 0.46
N LEU A 202 -29.96 15.45 1.14
CA LEU A 202 -30.16 16.83 0.67
C LEU A 202 -28.96 17.37 -0.11
N GLU A 203 -27.79 16.80 0.12
CA GLU A 203 -26.49 17.18 -0.45
C GLU A 203 -26.40 17.15 -2.01
N PRO A 204 -27.12 16.27 -2.75
CA PRO A 204 -27.09 16.24 -4.21
C PRO A 204 -27.64 17.50 -4.92
N PHE A 205 -28.34 18.38 -4.21
CA PHE A 205 -28.84 19.66 -4.75
C PHE A 205 -28.60 20.81 -3.75
N SER A 206 -27.98 21.89 -4.22
CA SER A 206 -27.85 23.11 -3.42
C SER A 206 -29.22 23.68 -3.04
N ALA A 207 -29.26 24.45 -1.95
CA ALA A 207 -30.48 25.13 -1.51
C ALA A 207 -31.11 25.99 -2.62
N ASP A 208 -30.30 26.55 -3.52
CA ASP A 208 -30.76 27.37 -4.66
C ASP A 208 -31.64 26.56 -5.62
N VAL A 209 -31.28 25.31 -5.92
CA VAL A 209 -32.05 24.43 -6.82
C VAL A 209 -33.42 24.11 -6.21
N TRP A 210 -33.46 23.83 -4.90
CA TRP A 210 -34.70 23.61 -4.17
C TRP A 210 -35.61 24.85 -4.18
N VAL A 211 -35.06 26.04 -3.96
CA VAL A 211 -35.80 27.32 -4.03
C VAL A 211 -36.34 27.57 -5.43
N MET A 212 -35.54 27.34 -6.48
CA MET A 212 -35.96 27.49 -7.87
C MET A 212 -37.10 26.54 -8.24
N MET A 213 -37.10 25.30 -7.73
CA MET A 213 -38.18 24.33 -7.94
C MET A 213 -39.46 24.73 -7.21
N PHE A 214 -39.42 24.91 -5.88
CA PHE A 214 -40.62 25.14 -5.07
C PHE A 214 -41.25 26.52 -5.29
N VAL A 215 -40.45 27.56 -5.48
CA VAL A 215 -40.95 28.94 -5.52
C VAL A 215 -41.15 29.41 -6.95
N MET A 216 -40.15 29.31 -7.82
CA MET A 216 -40.24 29.91 -9.16
C MET A 216 -41.04 29.05 -10.12
N LEU A 217 -40.63 27.81 -10.33
CA LEU A 217 -41.21 26.97 -11.39
C LEU A 217 -42.65 26.51 -11.07
N LEU A 218 -42.94 26.20 -9.79
CA LEU A 218 -44.28 25.81 -9.37
C LEU A 218 -45.28 26.97 -9.41
N ILE A 219 -44.90 28.16 -8.90
CA ILE A 219 -45.81 29.32 -8.90
C ILE A 219 -46.05 29.84 -10.33
N VAL A 220 -45.02 29.91 -11.17
CA VAL A 220 -45.16 30.35 -12.57
C VAL A 220 -46.07 29.40 -13.36
N SER A 221 -45.91 28.08 -13.21
CA SER A 221 -46.79 27.10 -13.87
C SER A 221 -48.24 27.16 -13.34
N ALA A 222 -48.44 27.35 -12.02
CA ALA A 222 -49.76 27.50 -11.43
C ALA A 222 -50.49 28.77 -11.88
N VAL A 223 -49.78 29.90 -11.92
CA VAL A 223 -50.32 31.18 -12.44
C VAL A 223 -50.62 31.07 -13.94
N ALA A 224 -49.74 30.46 -14.73
CA ALA A 224 -49.99 30.25 -16.16
C ALA A 224 -51.23 29.38 -16.42
N VAL A 225 -51.37 28.24 -15.73
CA VAL A 225 -52.56 27.36 -15.84
C VAL A 225 -53.82 28.10 -15.40
N PHE A 226 -53.76 28.92 -14.34
CA PHE A 226 -54.90 29.74 -13.90
C PHE A 226 -55.27 30.81 -14.93
N VAL A 227 -54.30 31.52 -15.50
CA VAL A 227 -54.51 32.54 -16.55
C VAL A 227 -55.12 31.91 -17.81
N PHE A 228 -54.64 30.73 -18.23
CA PHE A 228 -55.21 30.04 -19.40
C PHE A 228 -56.61 29.46 -19.14
N GLU A 229 -56.94 28.98 -17.92
CA GLU A 229 -58.32 28.61 -17.57
C GLU A 229 -59.24 29.84 -17.45
N TYR A 230 -58.72 31.00 -17.03
CA TYR A 230 -59.46 32.27 -16.93
C TYR A 230 -59.84 32.83 -18.30
N PHE A 231 -58.88 32.93 -19.22
CA PHE A 231 -59.13 33.41 -20.60
C PHE A 231 -59.78 32.36 -21.50
N SER A 232 -59.77 31.08 -21.14
CA SER A 232 -60.44 30.03 -21.91
C SER A 232 -61.97 30.16 -21.81
N PRO A 233 -62.69 30.31 -22.94
CA PRO A 233 -64.16 30.38 -22.95
C PRO A 233 -64.83 29.04 -22.57
N VAL A 234 -64.05 28.00 -22.29
CA VAL A 234 -64.50 26.66 -21.88
C VAL A 234 -64.28 26.38 -20.38
N GLY A 235 -63.39 27.13 -19.73
CA GLY A 235 -63.01 26.96 -18.33
C GLY A 235 -63.81 27.84 -17.39
N TYR A 236 -63.23 28.98 -16.99
CA TYR A 236 -63.76 29.85 -15.94
C TYR A 236 -65.09 30.54 -16.32
N ASN A 237 -65.19 31.04 -17.55
CA ASN A 237 -66.32 31.88 -17.98
C ASN A 237 -67.66 31.12 -18.10
N ARG A 238 -67.65 29.79 -18.27
CA ARG A 238 -68.88 28.98 -18.36
C ARG A 238 -69.49 28.66 -17.00
N CYS A 239 -68.69 28.43 -15.96
CA CYS A 239 -69.19 28.19 -14.60
C CYS A 239 -69.92 29.41 -14.01
N LEU A 240 -69.52 30.63 -14.38
CA LEU A 240 -70.22 31.86 -14.00
C LEU A 240 -71.48 32.12 -14.85
N ALA A 241 -71.49 31.72 -16.12
CA ALA A 241 -72.60 31.97 -17.04
C ALA A 241 -73.77 30.95 -16.94
N ASP A 242 -73.51 29.69 -16.56
CA ASP A 242 -74.52 28.62 -16.56
C ASP A 242 -75.33 28.53 -15.24
N GLY A 243 -74.84 29.14 -14.16
CA GLY A 243 -75.60 29.34 -12.90
C GLY A 243 -76.08 28.06 -12.17
N ARG A 244 -75.58 26.88 -12.53
CA ARG A 244 -76.23 25.59 -12.23
C ARG A 244 -75.64 24.76 -11.08
N GLU A 245 -74.55 25.21 -10.46
CA GLU A 245 -73.87 24.47 -9.37
C GLU A 245 -73.69 25.36 -8.12
N PRO A 246 -74.26 25.01 -6.96
CA PRO A 246 -74.18 25.82 -5.72
C PRO A 246 -72.84 25.64 -4.97
N GLY A 247 -71.73 25.50 -5.70
CA GLY A 247 -70.43 25.04 -5.20
C GLY A 247 -69.23 25.94 -5.48
N GLY A 248 -69.42 27.11 -6.10
CA GLY A 248 -68.32 28.00 -6.51
C GLY A 248 -67.56 27.53 -7.77
N PRO A 249 -66.49 28.22 -8.18
CA PRO A 249 -65.75 27.88 -9.39
C PRO A 249 -65.05 26.52 -9.26
N SER A 250 -65.24 25.61 -10.21
CA SER A 250 -64.72 24.23 -10.15
C SER A 250 -63.17 24.13 -10.12
N PHE A 251 -62.45 25.21 -10.46
CA PHE A 251 -60.99 25.24 -10.52
C PHE A 251 -60.43 26.54 -9.91
N THR A 252 -59.88 26.43 -8.69
CA THR A 252 -59.28 27.54 -7.93
C THR A 252 -57.75 27.47 -7.99
N ILE A 253 -57.04 28.60 -7.90
CA ILE A 253 -55.56 28.66 -7.89
C ILE A 253 -54.92 27.68 -6.89
N GLY A 254 -55.49 27.51 -5.69
CA GLY A 254 -55.00 26.53 -4.71
C GLY A 254 -55.14 25.07 -5.15
N LYS A 255 -56.18 24.72 -5.94
CA LYS A 255 -56.31 23.38 -6.55
C LYS A 255 -55.30 23.18 -7.68
N ALA A 256 -54.98 24.23 -8.44
CA ALA A 256 -53.94 24.20 -9.46
C ALA A 256 -52.54 23.98 -8.85
N ILE A 257 -52.20 24.76 -7.82
CA ILE A 257 -50.96 24.61 -7.03
C ILE A 257 -50.85 23.19 -6.46
N TRP A 258 -51.92 22.67 -5.85
CA TRP A 258 -51.93 21.33 -5.25
C TRP A 258 -51.79 20.20 -6.29
N LEU A 259 -52.43 20.33 -7.45
CA LEU A 259 -52.26 19.40 -8.59
C LEU A 259 -50.80 19.41 -9.09
N LEU A 260 -50.23 20.60 -9.33
CA LEU A 260 -48.87 20.75 -9.85
C LEU A 260 -47.81 20.27 -8.85
N TRP A 261 -48.05 20.45 -7.55
CA TRP A 261 -47.23 19.91 -6.46
C TRP A 261 -47.30 18.38 -6.39
N GLY A 262 -48.50 17.79 -6.48
CA GLY A 262 -48.68 16.33 -6.53
C GLY A 262 -47.96 15.68 -7.72
N LEU A 263 -47.98 16.35 -8.89
CA LEU A 263 -47.25 15.93 -10.10
C LEU A 263 -45.73 15.89 -9.90
N VAL A 264 -45.14 16.80 -9.12
CA VAL A 264 -43.69 16.81 -8.84
C VAL A 264 -43.27 15.58 -8.03
N PHE A 265 -44.08 15.18 -7.04
CA PHE A 265 -43.82 14.01 -6.21
C PHE A 265 -44.32 12.69 -6.80
N ASN A 266 -44.70 12.68 -8.09
CA ASN A 266 -45.28 11.53 -8.79
C ASN A 266 -46.46 10.88 -8.04
N ASN A 267 -47.24 11.71 -7.33
CA ASN A 267 -48.35 11.27 -6.49
C ASN A 267 -49.68 11.58 -7.19
N SER A 268 -50.49 10.55 -7.44
CA SER A 268 -51.77 10.62 -8.14
C SER A 268 -52.89 11.21 -7.26
N VAL A 269 -52.73 12.47 -6.88
CA VAL A 269 -53.76 13.19 -6.10
C VAL A 269 -55.04 13.33 -6.92
N PRO A 270 -56.23 12.96 -6.39
CA PRO A 270 -57.50 13.09 -7.09
C PRO A 270 -57.97 14.56 -7.13
N VAL A 271 -57.37 15.35 -8.00
CA VAL A 271 -57.80 16.71 -8.36
C VAL A 271 -58.42 16.69 -9.76
N GLN A 272 -59.51 17.43 -9.96
CA GLN A 272 -60.16 17.54 -11.26
C GLN A 272 -59.19 18.13 -12.30
N ASN A 273 -58.94 17.40 -13.39
CA ASN A 273 -58.11 17.88 -14.50
C ASN A 273 -58.72 19.16 -15.11
N PRO A 274 -57.89 20.12 -15.56
CA PRO A 274 -58.37 21.34 -16.19
C PRO A 274 -59.17 21.03 -17.46
N LYS A 275 -60.22 21.82 -17.73
CA LYS A 275 -61.15 21.56 -18.84
C LYS A 275 -60.58 22.02 -20.18
N GLY A 276 -59.80 23.11 -20.21
CA GLY A 276 -59.20 23.68 -21.41
C GLY A 276 -58.09 22.83 -22.05
N THR A 277 -58.07 22.75 -23.38
CA THR A 277 -57.04 22.00 -24.14
C THR A 277 -55.64 22.58 -23.95
N THR A 278 -55.52 23.92 -23.89
CA THR A 278 -54.25 24.62 -23.61
C THR A 278 -53.69 24.27 -22.24
N SER A 279 -54.54 24.31 -21.21
CA SER A 279 -54.21 23.94 -19.83
C SER A 279 -53.77 22.49 -19.70
N LYS A 280 -54.42 21.56 -20.44
CA LYS A 280 -54.01 20.14 -20.49
C LYS A 280 -52.61 19.96 -21.10
N ILE A 281 -52.30 20.69 -22.18
CA ILE A 281 -50.95 20.67 -22.79
C ILE A 281 -49.92 21.24 -21.79
N MET A 282 -50.23 22.36 -21.13
CA MET A 282 -49.34 22.97 -20.12
C MET A 282 -49.05 22.03 -18.94
N VAL A 283 -50.08 21.34 -18.42
CA VAL A 283 -49.92 20.32 -17.36
C VAL A 283 -49.11 19.12 -17.85
N SER A 284 -49.26 18.71 -19.12
CA SER A 284 -48.45 17.63 -19.72
C SER A 284 -46.97 18.00 -19.84
N VAL A 285 -46.67 19.24 -20.25
CA VAL A 285 -45.29 19.76 -20.29
C VAL A 285 -44.69 19.84 -18.89
N TRP A 286 -45.46 20.30 -17.90
CA TRP A 286 -45.03 20.29 -16.49
C TRP A 286 -44.77 18.88 -15.97
N ALA A 287 -45.63 17.91 -16.28
CA ALA A 287 -45.46 16.52 -15.88
C ALA A 287 -44.18 15.91 -16.48
N PHE A 288 -43.89 16.21 -17.75
CA PHE A 288 -42.64 15.77 -18.39
C PHE A 288 -41.39 16.38 -17.73
N PHE A 289 -41.42 17.67 -17.41
CA PHE A 289 -40.35 18.34 -16.66
C PHE A 289 -40.16 17.74 -15.26
N ALA A 290 -41.25 17.50 -14.52
CA ALA A 290 -41.22 16.87 -13.21
C ALA A 290 -40.58 15.46 -13.23
N VAL A 291 -40.91 14.64 -14.23
CA VAL A 291 -40.29 13.31 -14.40
C VAL A 291 -38.79 13.40 -14.69
N ILE A 292 -38.36 14.34 -15.55
CA ILE A 292 -36.93 14.57 -15.81
C ILE A 292 -36.20 15.03 -14.54
N PHE A 293 -36.80 15.94 -13.77
CA PHE A 293 -36.22 16.41 -12.51
C PHE A 293 -36.10 15.30 -11.46
N LEU A 294 -37.13 14.46 -11.30
CA LEU A 294 -37.09 13.32 -10.41
C LEU A 294 -36.01 12.30 -10.84
N ALA A 295 -35.89 12.04 -12.14
CA ALA A 295 -34.86 11.15 -12.68
C ALA A 295 -33.43 11.70 -12.49
N SER A 296 -33.21 13.01 -12.65
CA SER A 296 -31.89 13.62 -12.40
C SER A 296 -31.55 13.64 -10.91
N TYR A 297 -32.53 13.85 -10.03
CA TYR A 297 -32.34 13.73 -8.59
C TYR A 297 -31.92 12.31 -8.17
N THR A 298 -32.63 11.28 -8.62
CA THR A 298 -32.29 9.89 -8.28
C THR A 298 -30.94 9.47 -8.86
N ALA A 299 -30.57 9.95 -10.04
CA ALA A 299 -29.25 9.74 -10.64
C ALA A 299 -28.12 10.40 -9.82
N ASN A 300 -28.29 11.67 -9.42
CA ASN A 300 -27.28 12.39 -8.63
C ASN A 300 -27.14 11.80 -7.21
N LEU A 301 -28.26 11.43 -6.57
CA LEU A 301 -28.24 10.76 -5.28
C LEU A 301 -27.54 9.38 -5.36
N ALA A 302 -27.83 8.60 -6.41
CA ALA A 302 -27.14 7.32 -6.62
C ALA A 302 -25.64 7.51 -6.88
N ALA A 303 -25.24 8.52 -7.66
CA ALA A 303 -23.84 8.86 -7.89
C ALA A 303 -23.12 9.25 -6.58
N PHE A 304 -23.77 10.06 -5.72
CA PHE A 304 -23.25 10.42 -4.41
C PHE A 304 -23.12 9.21 -3.49
N MET A 305 -24.12 8.33 -3.43
CA MET A 305 -24.07 7.10 -2.62
C MET A 305 -22.99 6.08 -3.05
N ILE A 306 -22.53 6.15 -4.30
CA ILE A 306 -21.43 5.31 -4.82
C ILE A 306 -20.06 5.92 -4.49
N GLN A 307 -19.99 7.23 -4.24
CA GLN A 307 -18.76 7.87 -3.77
C GLN A 307 -18.53 7.51 -2.30
N GLU A 308 -17.74 6.47 -2.07
CA GLU A 308 -17.03 6.32 -0.80
C GLU A 308 -16.18 7.58 -0.58
N GLU A 309 -16.50 8.39 0.42
CA GLU A 309 -15.65 9.52 0.83
C GLU A 309 -14.61 9.03 1.85
N TYR A 310 -13.34 9.15 1.48
CA TYR A 310 -12.20 8.64 2.24
C TYR A 310 -11.75 9.78 3.17
N VAL A 311 -12.27 9.81 4.41
CA VAL A 311 -11.78 10.77 5.41
C VAL A 311 -10.41 10.29 5.91
N ASP A 312 -9.35 10.93 5.42
CA ASP A 312 -7.99 10.73 5.93
C ASP A 312 -7.93 11.18 7.39
N GLN A 313 -7.73 10.23 8.31
CA GLN A 313 -7.73 10.48 9.75
C GLN A 313 -6.56 11.35 10.23
N VAL A 314 -5.47 11.41 9.45
CA VAL A 314 -4.23 12.10 9.81
C VAL A 314 -3.65 12.72 8.54
N SER A 315 -3.59 14.05 8.48
CA SER A 315 -3.03 14.77 7.32
C SER A 315 -1.49 14.75 7.27
N GLY A 316 -0.83 14.47 8.40
CA GLY A 316 0.62 14.33 8.47
C GLY A 316 1.21 14.66 9.84
N LEU A 317 2.54 14.85 9.89
CA LEU A 317 3.30 15.08 11.13
C LEU A 317 2.97 16.40 11.86
N SER A 318 2.37 17.37 11.16
CA SER A 318 2.01 18.70 11.70
C SER A 318 0.56 18.80 12.17
N ASP A 319 -0.16 17.68 12.28
CA ASP A 319 -1.53 17.68 12.77
C ASP A 319 -1.63 18.14 14.24
N LYS A 320 -2.74 18.75 14.61
CA LYS A 320 -2.93 19.25 15.99
C LYS A 320 -3.25 18.09 16.93
N LYS A 321 -2.48 18.05 18.03
CA LYS A 321 -2.63 17.08 19.11
C LYS A 321 -3.88 17.35 19.96
#